data_AF-A0AAE1KAR4-F1
#
_entry.id   AF-A0AAE1KAR4-F1
#
_cell.length_a   1.000
_cell.length_b   1.000
_cell.length_c   1.000
_cell.angle_alpha   90.00
_cell.angle_beta   90.00
_cell.angle_gamma   90.00
#
_symmetry.space_group_name_H-M   'P 1'
#
loop_
_entity.id
_entity.type
_entity.pdbx_description
1 polymer ?
#
loop_
_entity_poly.entity_id
_entity_poly.type
_entity_poly.pdbx_seq_one_letter_code
_entity_poly.pdbx_strand_id
1 'polypeptide(L)'
;MAIAEKTEKLNPITVNLSKIFKTGTKLKKITGKYYEMKTPIPHENGPKIHSGVNCLTSGDTNDKKEVEAPLSSQASPQSDPSNCMGNRKLHKRTLNPGTKYPGKKIFEGKVKLLLKEVHSATKCKKVLKELEVKLSLEVIPSFETLLRTCAWASKSSQSEVIHKLLDLTKLLYPREYEENLGLRYYLASSLCYGGQVEEGIKELQFLYRQHPQEHKKLRDTTNFIIYHLINTGQEEHEQMVLNFVKQVAEEVGNLSPALTLWRVTFCSPLYRLQQISESLLKEYSALIGKLDRKIPGLLARVTWEGDEEALRRILQLLLQHQMTHHYHVAITALLKLQCDLGDLSGADETLKFSQHMGVILPAAAVGRMLALLAQHRRPAPLALLALKYRPRPAIPSPPKYKYKF
;
A
#
# COMPACT_ATOMS: atom_id res chain seq x y z
N MET A 1 24.55 -12.66 -52.83
CA MET A 1 24.39 -11.46 -51.98
C MET A 1 23.91 -11.91 -50.62
N ALA A 2 24.82 -12.01 -49.66
CA ALA A 2 24.53 -12.44 -48.29
C ALA A 2 24.61 -11.20 -47.39
N ILE A 3 23.50 -10.86 -46.71
CA ILE A 3 23.45 -9.78 -45.73
C ILE A 3 23.71 -10.42 -44.37
N ALA A 4 24.87 -10.12 -43.80
CA ALA A 4 25.25 -10.51 -42.45
C ALA A 4 24.63 -9.53 -41.45
N GLU A 5 23.65 -9.99 -40.67
CA GLU A 5 23.14 -9.29 -39.50
C GLU A 5 24.17 -9.36 -38.36
N LYS A 6 24.83 -8.24 -38.08
CA LYS A 6 25.57 -8.03 -36.83
C LYS A 6 24.57 -7.75 -35.71
N THR A 7 24.26 -8.77 -34.93
CA THR A 7 23.65 -8.61 -33.61
C THR A 7 24.74 -8.23 -32.60
N GLU A 8 24.75 -6.96 -32.22
CA GLU A 8 25.64 -6.42 -31.19
C GLU A 8 25.15 -6.90 -29.82
N LYS A 9 25.81 -7.94 -29.29
CA LYS A 9 25.56 -8.45 -27.94
C LYS A 9 26.00 -7.40 -26.92
N LEU A 10 25.04 -6.75 -26.27
CA LEU A 10 25.25 -6.01 -25.03
C LEU A 10 25.84 -6.97 -23.99
N ASN A 11 27.13 -6.79 -23.68
CA ASN A 11 27.79 -7.48 -22.57
C ASN A 11 27.03 -7.18 -21.27
N PRO A 12 26.71 -8.18 -20.43
CA PRO A 12 26.20 -7.91 -19.09
C PRO A 12 27.31 -7.20 -18.30
N ILE A 13 27.15 -5.91 -18.09
CA ILE A 13 28.06 -5.10 -17.30
C ILE A 13 27.95 -5.58 -15.85
N THR A 14 28.95 -6.34 -15.41
CA THR A 14 29.22 -6.61 -13.99
C THR A 14 29.67 -5.31 -13.33
N VAL A 15 28.72 -4.40 -13.09
CA VAL A 15 28.93 -3.30 -12.14
C VAL A 15 29.25 -3.96 -10.81
N ASN A 16 30.43 -3.68 -10.27
CA ASN A 16 30.88 -4.23 -8.99
C ASN A 16 30.08 -3.55 -7.86
N LEU A 17 28.81 -3.94 -7.73
CA LEU A 17 27.85 -3.48 -6.73
C LEU A 17 28.43 -3.60 -5.32
N SER A 18 29.36 -4.54 -5.10
CA SER A 18 30.03 -4.67 -3.81
C SER A 18 30.76 -3.41 -3.37
N LYS A 19 31.25 -2.54 -4.28
CA LYS A 19 31.88 -1.27 -3.86
C LYS A 19 30.87 -0.23 -3.37
N ILE A 20 29.66 -0.22 -3.94
CA ILE A 20 28.55 0.67 -3.55
C ILE A 20 27.93 0.19 -2.22
N PHE A 21 27.89 -1.12 -1.98
CA PHE A 21 27.27 -1.72 -0.79
C PHE A 21 28.26 -2.06 0.35
N LYS A 22 29.58 -1.96 0.15
CA LYS A 22 30.60 -2.25 1.20
C LYS A 22 30.82 -1.11 2.19
N THR A 23 30.19 0.05 2.03
CA THR A 23 30.14 1.09 3.06
C THR A 23 29.09 0.76 4.13
N GLY A 24 29.07 -0.49 4.59
CA GLY A 24 28.44 -0.87 5.84
C GLY A 24 29.26 -0.25 6.97
N THR A 25 28.60 0.61 7.74
CA THR A 25 29.11 1.27 8.95
C THR A 25 30.03 0.36 9.76
N LYS A 26 31.30 0.77 9.93
CA LYS A 26 32.11 0.32 11.06
C LYS A 26 31.37 0.77 12.33
N LEU A 27 30.58 -0.13 12.91
CA LEU A 27 30.10 0.00 14.28
C LEU A 27 31.32 0.11 15.19
N LYS A 28 31.66 1.35 15.59
CA LYS A 28 32.49 1.58 16.77
C LYS A 28 31.79 0.87 17.92
N LYS A 29 32.47 -0.09 18.56
CA LYS A 29 32.12 -0.59 19.88
C LYS A 29 32.02 0.62 20.82
N ILE A 30 30.81 1.10 21.05
CA ILE A 30 30.48 1.90 22.23
C ILE A 30 30.15 0.87 23.30
N THR A 31 31.14 0.56 24.11
CA THR A 31 30.98 -0.20 25.34
C THR A 31 30.06 0.56 26.29
N GLY A 32 28.96 -0.06 26.68
CA GLY A 32 28.35 0.08 28.00
C GLY A 32 27.63 1.39 28.31
N LYS A 33 26.32 1.40 28.06
CA LYS A 33 25.27 1.74 29.05
C LYS A 33 23.92 1.41 28.43
N TYR A 34 23.31 0.33 28.92
CA TYR A 34 21.91 0.02 28.63
C TYR A 34 21.06 1.18 29.12
N TYR A 35 20.37 1.86 28.21
CA TYR A 35 19.19 2.62 28.57
C TYR A 35 18.03 1.63 28.62
N GLU A 36 17.56 1.33 29.83
CA GLU A 36 16.21 0.80 30.02
C GLU A 36 15.22 1.81 29.41
N MET A 37 14.65 1.47 28.25
CA MET A 37 13.45 2.15 27.79
C MET A 37 12.28 1.68 28.66
N LYS A 38 12.04 2.39 29.76
CA LYS A 38 10.72 2.37 30.40
C LYS A 38 9.72 2.95 29.41
N THR A 39 8.82 2.11 28.90
CA THR A 39 7.62 2.53 28.18
C THR A 39 6.83 3.50 29.06
N PRO A 40 6.54 4.74 28.63
CA PRO A 40 5.69 5.62 29.40
C PRO A 40 4.23 5.16 29.31
N ILE A 41 3.63 4.91 30.46
CA ILE A 41 2.18 4.83 30.67
C ILE A 41 1.65 6.28 30.54
N PRO A 42 0.67 6.58 29.67
CA PRO A 42 0.14 7.92 29.58
C PRO A 42 -0.88 8.16 30.70
N HIS A 43 -0.55 9.05 31.65
CA HIS A 43 -1.51 9.74 32.49
C HIS A 43 -2.01 11.01 31.78
N GLU A 44 -3.31 11.25 31.92
CA GLU A 44 -4.08 12.39 31.44
C GLU A 44 -3.55 13.72 32.01
N ASN A 45 -3.23 14.69 31.15
CA ASN A 45 -3.74 16.08 31.16
C ASN A 45 -2.88 17.06 30.34
N GLY A 46 -3.49 17.63 29.28
CA GLY A 46 -3.11 18.89 28.61
C GLY A 46 -2.37 18.76 27.26
N PRO A 47 -2.34 19.83 26.41
CA PRO A 47 -3.42 20.71 25.96
C PRO A 47 -3.85 20.38 24.50
N LYS A 48 -5.06 20.81 24.11
CA LYS A 48 -5.64 20.60 22.77
C LYS A 48 -4.79 21.26 21.68
N ILE A 49 -4.18 20.45 20.81
CA ILE A 49 -3.66 20.87 19.51
C ILE A 49 -4.56 20.29 18.43
N HIS A 50 -5.24 21.17 17.69
CA HIS A 50 -6.00 20.81 16.50
C HIS A 50 -5.05 20.30 15.41
N SER A 51 -5.11 19.01 15.09
CA SER A 51 -4.56 18.47 13.84
C SER A 51 -5.60 17.60 13.14
N GLY A 52 -6.16 18.14 12.06
CA GLY A 52 -7.02 17.40 11.14
C GLY A 52 -6.14 16.55 10.24
N VAL A 53 -6.16 15.24 10.44
CA VAL A 53 -5.55 14.27 9.52
C VAL A 53 -6.62 13.89 8.50
N ASN A 54 -6.56 14.52 7.33
CA ASN A 54 -7.27 14.04 6.15
C ASN A 54 -6.47 12.90 5.51
N CYS A 55 -7.03 11.70 5.55
CA CYS A 55 -6.54 10.56 4.78
C CYS A 55 -6.59 10.89 3.28
N LEU A 56 -5.41 11.00 2.66
CA LEU A 56 -5.25 11.12 1.21
C LEU A 56 -5.74 9.82 0.55
N THR A 57 -6.93 9.88 -0.02
CA THR A 57 -7.36 8.96 -1.07
C THR A 57 -6.89 9.56 -2.40
N SER A 58 -5.87 8.96 -3.01
CA SER A 58 -5.45 9.31 -4.36
C SER A 58 -6.50 8.80 -5.35
N GLY A 59 -7.22 9.74 -5.97
CA GLY A 59 -8.10 9.47 -7.11
C GLY A 59 -7.28 9.31 -8.39
N ASP A 60 -7.60 8.27 -9.16
CA ASP A 60 -7.11 8.09 -10.52
C ASP A 60 -7.87 9.04 -11.45
N THR A 61 -7.18 9.97 -12.10
CA THR A 61 -7.74 10.80 -13.18
C THR A 61 -7.45 10.16 -14.53
N ASN A 62 -8.52 9.88 -15.29
CA ASN A 62 -8.49 9.49 -16.69
C ASN A 62 -8.22 10.73 -17.56
N ASP A 63 -7.14 10.72 -18.34
CA ASP A 63 -6.99 11.57 -19.52
C ASP A 63 -7.02 10.70 -20.78
N LYS A 64 -8.13 10.80 -21.53
CA LYS A 64 -8.22 10.37 -22.93
C LYS A 64 -7.92 11.57 -23.80
N LYS A 65 -6.95 11.46 -24.70
CA LYS A 65 -6.88 12.26 -25.93
C LYS A 65 -6.72 11.33 -27.11
N GLU A 66 -7.75 11.34 -27.96
CA GLU A 66 -7.78 10.74 -29.29
C GLU A 66 -6.78 11.45 -30.21
N VAL A 67 -6.09 10.67 -31.04
CA VAL A 67 -5.41 11.13 -32.25
C VAL A 67 -5.93 10.22 -33.36
N GLU A 68 -6.58 10.85 -34.35
CA GLU A 68 -7.12 10.22 -35.54
C GLU A 68 -6.01 9.62 -36.43
N ALA A 69 -6.33 8.48 -37.04
CA ALA A 69 -5.56 7.83 -38.11
C ALA A 69 -6.27 8.00 -39.46
N PRO A 70 -5.62 7.69 -40.59
CA PRO A 70 -6.33 7.22 -41.76
C PRO A 70 -5.95 5.78 -42.15
N LEU A 71 -7.00 4.95 -42.14
CA LEU A 71 -7.44 3.97 -43.15
C LEU A 71 -6.42 2.98 -43.76
N SER A 72 -6.67 1.68 -43.51
CA SER A 72 -6.98 0.73 -44.59
C SER A 72 -7.79 -0.48 -44.08
N SER A 73 -8.54 -1.05 -45.00
CA SER A 73 -9.67 -1.97 -44.92
C SER A 73 -9.36 -3.41 -44.51
N GLN A 74 -10.28 -4.07 -43.77
CA GLN A 74 -11.05 -5.23 -44.23
C GLN A 74 -12.08 -5.67 -43.15
N ALA A 75 -13.24 -6.15 -43.62
CA ALA A 75 -14.50 -6.25 -42.88
C ALA A 75 -14.81 -7.65 -42.32
N SER A 76 -15.66 -7.66 -41.28
CA SER A 76 -16.68 -8.66 -40.87
C SER A 76 -16.57 -9.06 -39.36
N PRO A 77 -17.64 -9.52 -38.69
CA PRO A 77 -18.58 -8.66 -37.95
C PRO A 77 -18.73 -9.08 -36.48
N GLN A 78 -18.58 -8.18 -35.51
CA GLN A 78 -18.95 -8.49 -34.12
C GLN A 78 -19.63 -7.31 -33.43
N SER A 79 -20.90 -7.56 -33.12
CA SER A 79 -21.80 -6.98 -32.12
C SER A 79 -21.25 -5.93 -31.14
N ASP A 80 -21.88 -4.75 -31.17
CA ASP A 80 -21.93 -3.78 -30.07
C ASP A 80 -22.49 -4.40 -28.78
N PRO A 81 -22.03 -3.91 -27.60
CA PRO A 81 -22.95 -3.04 -26.89
C PRO A 81 -22.26 -1.81 -26.24
N SER A 82 -22.76 -0.65 -26.64
CA SER A 82 -23.22 0.47 -25.80
C SER A 82 -22.78 0.52 -24.32
N ASN A 83 -22.03 1.58 -24.01
CA ASN A 83 -22.45 2.65 -23.10
C ASN A 83 -22.88 2.26 -21.68
N CYS A 84 -21.95 2.34 -20.70
CA CYS A 84 -22.26 2.32 -19.26
C CYS A 84 -21.36 3.29 -18.48
N MET A 85 -21.55 4.60 -18.68
CA MET A 85 -21.16 5.62 -17.69
C MET A 85 -22.35 5.85 -16.75
N GLY A 86 -22.38 5.09 -15.65
CA GLY A 86 -23.40 5.20 -14.61
C GLY A 86 -22.80 5.66 -13.29
N ASN A 87 -23.00 6.93 -12.95
CA ASN A 87 -22.87 7.45 -11.59
C ASN A 87 -23.68 6.57 -10.62
N ARG A 88 -23.00 5.75 -9.80
CA ARG A 88 -23.66 5.06 -8.68
C ARG A 88 -23.91 6.06 -7.56
N LYS A 89 -25.01 6.82 -7.70
CA LYS A 89 -25.85 7.17 -6.55
C LYS A 89 -26.09 5.87 -5.78
N LEU A 90 -25.81 5.86 -4.47
CA LEU A 90 -26.38 4.89 -3.54
C LEU A 90 -27.88 4.81 -3.87
N HIS A 91 -28.29 3.75 -4.58
CA HIS A 91 -29.69 3.45 -4.69
C HIS A 91 -30.14 3.22 -3.25
N LYS A 92 -30.97 4.13 -2.74
CA LYS A 92 -31.93 3.79 -1.70
C LYS A 92 -32.75 2.65 -2.29
N ARG A 93 -32.27 1.41 -2.15
CA ARG A 93 -33.10 0.23 -2.32
C ARG A 93 -34.18 0.39 -1.27
N THR A 94 -35.35 0.81 -1.72
CA THR A 94 -36.59 0.66 -0.97
C THR A 94 -36.63 -0.78 -0.51
N LEU A 95 -36.58 -0.99 0.81
CA LEU A 95 -36.79 -2.26 1.46
C LEU A 95 -37.94 -2.96 0.75
N ASN A 96 -37.68 -4.16 0.25
CA ASN A 96 -38.73 -4.98 -0.34
C ASN A 96 -39.73 -5.27 0.80
N PRO A 97 -40.97 -4.76 0.78
CA PRO A 97 -41.90 -4.85 1.91
C PRO A 97 -42.48 -6.26 2.11
N GLY A 98 -41.87 -7.28 1.49
CA GLY A 98 -42.34 -8.66 1.47
C GLY A 98 -42.01 -9.48 2.71
N THR A 99 -41.02 -9.08 3.52
CA THR A 99 -40.85 -9.61 4.88
C THR A 99 -41.56 -8.69 5.86
N LYS A 100 -42.89 -8.71 5.82
CA LYS A 100 -43.69 -8.11 6.89
C LYS A 100 -43.35 -8.88 8.17
N TYR A 101 -42.54 -8.30 9.04
CA TYR A 101 -42.66 -8.51 10.47
C TYR A 101 -43.79 -7.58 10.93
N PRO A 102 -45.05 -8.02 10.97
CA PRO A 102 -46.15 -7.14 11.36
C PRO A 102 -45.94 -6.66 12.81
N GLY A 103 -45.81 -5.34 12.99
CA GLY A 103 -45.90 -4.68 14.30
C GLY A 103 -44.59 -4.19 14.94
N LYS A 104 -43.39 -4.49 14.41
CA LYS A 104 -42.13 -4.14 15.09
C LYS A 104 -41.57 -2.79 14.65
N LYS A 105 -41.37 -1.88 15.62
CA LYS A 105 -40.78 -0.55 15.38
C LYS A 105 -39.28 -0.69 15.09
N ILE A 106 -38.83 -0.22 13.92
CA ILE A 106 -37.41 -0.10 13.59
C ILE A 106 -36.82 1.06 14.41
N PHE A 107 -35.73 0.81 15.12
CA PHE A 107 -35.09 1.80 15.98
C PHE A 107 -33.71 2.20 15.49
N GLU A 108 -33.49 3.50 15.30
CA GLU A 108 -32.20 4.03 14.84
C GLU A 108 -31.53 5.01 15.82
N GLY A 109 -32.28 5.74 16.64
CA GLY A 109 -31.78 6.95 17.31
C GLY A 109 -30.70 6.72 18.38
N LYS A 110 -31.02 5.96 19.44
CA LYS A 110 -30.12 5.85 20.61
C LYS A 110 -28.91 4.94 20.37
N VAL A 111 -29.03 3.92 19.52
CA VAL A 111 -27.88 3.06 19.15
C VAL A 111 -26.89 3.83 18.28
N LYS A 112 -27.36 4.67 17.35
CA LYS A 112 -26.48 5.54 16.55
C LYS A 112 -25.66 6.50 17.43
N LEU A 113 -26.24 7.02 18.52
CA LEU A 113 -25.52 7.87 19.48
C LEU A 113 -24.44 7.08 20.23
N LEU A 114 -24.79 5.90 20.75
CA LEU A 114 -23.83 5.06 21.46
C LEU A 114 -22.70 4.63 20.55
N LEU A 115 -23.00 4.20 19.32
CA LEU A 115 -21.98 3.83 18.33
C LEU A 115 -21.01 4.98 18.01
N LYS A 116 -21.41 6.25 18.15
CA LYS A 116 -20.50 7.40 18.00
C LYS A 116 -19.58 7.60 19.21
N GLU A 117 -20.01 7.21 20.40
CA GLU A 117 -19.27 7.41 21.65
C GLU A 117 -18.39 6.20 22.04
N VAL A 118 -18.53 5.08 21.34
CA VAL A 118 -17.90 3.81 21.66
C VAL A 118 -16.46 3.74 21.12
N HIS A 119 -15.49 4.02 22.01
CA HIS A 119 -14.05 3.95 21.73
C HIS A 119 -13.31 2.91 22.61
N SER A 120 -14.00 2.18 23.50
CA SER A 120 -13.35 1.25 24.46
C SER A 120 -14.01 -0.13 24.47
N ALA A 121 -13.22 -1.17 24.83
CA ALA A 121 -13.69 -2.55 24.95
C ALA A 121 -14.82 -2.74 26.00
N THR A 122 -14.81 -1.94 27.07
CA THR A 122 -15.88 -1.93 28.08
C THR A 122 -17.20 -1.42 27.53
N LYS A 123 -17.16 -0.50 26.55
CA LYS A 123 -18.36 -0.04 25.84
C LYS A 123 -18.89 -1.09 24.87
N CYS A 124 -18.08 -2.07 24.45
CA CYS A 124 -18.45 -3.18 23.56
C CYS A 124 -19.53 -4.07 24.16
N LYS A 125 -19.22 -4.58 25.36
CA LYS A 125 -20.13 -5.41 26.13
C LYS A 125 -21.40 -4.64 26.50
N LYS A 126 -21.31 -3.31 26.70
CA LYS A 126 -22.48 -2.45 26.94
C LYS A 126 -23.39 -2.34 25.71
N VAL A 127 -22.83 -2.11 24.51
CA VAL A 127 -23.61 -2.05 23.26
C VAL A 127 -24.31 -3.37 22.99
N LEU A 128 -23.65 -4.49 23.22
CA LEU A 128 -24.29 -5.82 23.09
C LEU A 128 -25.41 -6.03 24.09
N LYS A 129 -25.17 -5.76 25.38
CA LYS A 129 -26.23 -5.85 26.40
C LYS A 129 -27.43 -4.97 26.05
N GLU A 130 -27.18 -3.78 25.49
CA GLU A 130 -28.27 -2.91 25.06
C GLU A 130 -28.99 -3.41 23.80
N LEU A 131 -28.28 -4.05 22.87
CA LEU A 131 -28.88 -4.75 21.74
C LEU A 131 -29.75 -5.92 22.22
N GLU A 132 -29.27 -6.73 23.17
CA GLU A 132 -30.02 -7.84 23.78
C GLU A 132 -31.28 -7.34 24.50
N VAL A 133 -31.18 -6.26 25.29
CA VAL A 133 -32.34 -5.62 25.94
C VAL A 133 -33.33 -5.05 24.91
N LYS A 134 -32.84 -4.52 23.79
CA LYS A 134 -33.74 -4.02 22.72
C LYS A 134 -34.44 -5.15 21.99
N LEU A 135 -33.75 -6.27 21.77
CA LEU A 135 -34.32 -7.47 21.19
C LEU A 135 -35.43 -8.05 22.09
N SER A 136 -35.26 -8.03 23.42
CA SER A 136 -36.32 -8.46 24.35
C SER A 136 -37.52 -7.52 24.38
N LEU A 137 -37.33 -6.24 24.04
CA LEU A 137 -38.39 -5.24 23.86
C LEU A 137 -39.01 -5.27 22.45
N GLU A 138 -38.73 -6.29 21.64
CA GLU A 138 -39.17 -6.45 20.26
C GLU A 138 -38.73 -5.32 19.30
N VAL A 139 -37.69 -4.58 19.67
CA VAL A 139 -37.13 -3.51 18.85
C VAL A 139 -36.02 -4.08 17.98
N ILE A 140 -36.28 -4.15 16.66
CA ILE A 140 -35.33 -4.71 15.70
C ILE A 140 -34.29 -3.65 15.29
N PRO A 141 -32.98 -3.91 15.48
CA PRO A 141 -31.92 -3.01 15.01
C PRO A 141 -31.83 -3.06 13.48
N SER A 142 -31.59 -1.91 12.83
CA SER A 142 -31.39 -1.90 11.37
C SER A 142 -30.13 -2.66 10.96
N PHE A 143 -30.14 -3.25 9.76
CA PHE A 143 -28.98 -3.97 9.22
C PHE A 143 -27.70 -3.12 9.22
N GLU A 144 -27.80 -1.83 8.88
CA GLU A 144 -26.67 -0.90 8.92
C GLU A 144 -26.09 -0.75 10.35
N THR A 145 -26.95 -0.77 11.37
CA THR A 145 -26.52 -0.71 12.77
C THR A 145 -25.73 -1.97 13.14
N LEU A 146 -26.19 -3.15 12.73
CA LEU A 146 -25.48 -4.42 12.96
C LEU A 146 -24.13 -4.44 12.22
N LEU A 147 -24.10 -3.99 10.96
CA LEU A 147 -22.88 -3.94 10.16
C LEU A 147 -21.84 -3.00 10.77
N ARG A 148 -22.25 -1.80 11.22
CA ARG A 148 -21.37 -0.86 11.94
C ARG A 148 -20.86 -1.44 13.26
N THR A 149 -21.71 -2.17 13.97
CA THR A 149 -21.33 -2.84 15.22
C THR A 149 -20.31 -3.95 14.96
N CYS A 150 -20.48 -4.74 13.89
CA CYS A 150 -19.48 -5.74 13.46
C CYS A 150 -18.15 -5.09 13.06
N ALA A 151 -18.20 -4.03 12.26
CA ALA A 151 -17.02 -3.29 11.82
C ALA A 151 -16.21 -2.69 12.97
N TRP A 152 -16.90 -2.39 14.07
CA TRP A 152 -16.28 -1.86 15.26
C TRP A 152 -15.78 -2.99 16.19
N ALA A 153 -16.56 -4.05 16.39
CA ALA A 153 -16.15 -5.24 17.15
C ALA A 153 -14.91 -5.90 16.54
N SER A 154 -14.77 -5.89 15.20
CA SER A 154 -13.59 -6.43 14.52
C SER A 154 -12.30 -5.70 14.84
N LYS A 155 -12.38 -4.40 15.13
CA LYS A 155 -11.22 -3.59 15.56
C LYS A 155 -10.85 -3.83 17.02
N SER A 156 -11.76 -4.38 17.81
CA SER A 156 -11.57 -4.65 19.23
C SER A 156 -11.20 -6.10 19.54
N SER A 157 -10.93 -6.92 18.51
CA SER A 157 -10.57 -8.34 18.63
C SER A 157 -11.59 -9.21 19.37
N GLN A 158 -12.89 -8.86 19.33
CA GLN A 158 -13.93 -9.62 20.04
C GLN A 158 -14.64 -10.59 19.08
N SER A 159 -13.99 -11.72 18.76
CA SER A 159 -14.53 -12.72 17.82
C SER A 159 -15.88 -13.29 18.27
N GLU A 160 -16.02 -13.61 19.56
CA GLU A 160 -17.29 -14.09 20.15
C GLU A 160 -18.46 -13.13 19.91
N VAL A 161 -18.20 -11.83 20.01
CA VAL A 161 -19.20 -10.78 19.79
C VAL A 161 -19.63 -10.74 18.34
N ILE A 162 -18.68 -10.91 17.42
CA ILE A 162 -18.99 -10.94 16.00
C ILE A 162 -19.80 -12.18 15.66
N HIS A 163 -19.46 -13.36 16.18
CA HIS A 163 -20.28 -14.56 15.98
C HIS A 163 -21.74 -14.34 16.41
N LYS A 164 -21.97 -13.79 17.61
CA LYS A 164 -23.33 -13.45 18.07
C LYS A 164 -24.04 -12.45 17.15
N LEU A 165 -23.32 -11.43 16.68
CA LEU A 165 -23.89 -10.44 15.74
C LEU A 165 -24.18 -11.06 14.38
N LEU A 166 -23.37 -12.01 13.90
CA LEU A 166 -23.60 -12.74 12.66
C LEU A 166 -24.82 -13.65 12.77
N ASP A 167 -24.95 -14.40 13.86
CA ASP A 167 -26.12 -15.25 14.13
C ASP A 167 -27.39 -14.42 14.19
N LEU A 168 -27.33 -13.29 14.91
CA LEU A 168 -28.43 -12.33 14.97
C LEU A 168 -28.77 -11.77 13.58
N THR A 169 -27.76 -11.41 12.78
CA THR A 169 -27.97 -10.87 11.43
C THR A 169 -28.56 -11.92 10.51
N LYS A 170 -28.12 -13.17 10.60
CA LYS A 170 -28.67 -14.31 9.84
C LYS A 170 -30.13 -14.57 10.21
N LEU A 171 -30.48 -14.43 11.48
CA LEU A 171 -31.85 -14.60 11.97
C LEU A 171 -32.79 -13.47 11.50
N LEU A 172 -32.34 -12.22 11.59
CA LEU A 172 -33.17 -11.04 11.31
C LEU A 172 -33.19 -10.65 9.82
N TYR A 173 -32.09 -10.89 9.11
CA TYR A 173 -31.81 -10.42 7.75
C TYR A 173 -31.11 -11.52 6.92
N PRO A 174 -31.74 -12.69 6.70
CA PRO A 174 -31.09 -13.83 6.07
C PRO A 174 -30.60 -13.53 4.64
N ARG A 175 -31.38 -12.77 3.85
CA ARG A 175 -31.01 -12.39 2.48
C ARG A 175 -29.79 -11.46 2.47
N GLU A 176 -29.80 -10.42 3.29
CA GLU A 176 -28.69 -9.48 3.39
C GLU A 176 -27.44 -10.13 3.98
N TYR A 177 -27.61 -11.11 4.88
CA TYR A 177 -26.49 -11.89 5.42
C TYR A 177 -25.78 -12.70 4.32
N GLU A 178 -26.52 -13.36 3.44
CA GLU A 178 -25.98 -14.13 2.32
C GLU A 178 -25.33 -13.25 1.26
N GLU A 179 -25.93 -12.10 0.94
CA GLU A 179 -25.42 -11.17 -0.08
C GLU A 179 -24.21 -10.35 0.41
N ASN A 180 -24.04 -10.13 1.72
CA ASN A 180 -23.07 -9.17 2.25
C ASN A 180 -21.77 -9.82 2.74
N LEU A 181 -20.78 -9.88 1.85
CA LEU A 181 -19.42 -10.33 2.17
C LEU A 181 -18.72 -9.49 3.24
N GLY A 182 -19.19 -8.26 3.45
CA GLY A 182 -18.70 -7.34 4.48
C GLY A 182 -18.65 -7.96 5.87
N LEU A 183 -19.66 -8.75 6.21
CA LEU A 183 -19.77 -9.40 7.51
C LEU A 183 -18.66 -10.44 7.72
N ARG A 184 -18.37 -11.25 6.69
CA ARG A 184 -17.28 -12.23 6.72
C ARG A 184 -15.90 -11.58 6.77
N TYR A 185 -15.71 -10.44 6.11
CA TYR A 185 -14.45 -9.67 6.24
C TYR A 185 -14.21 -9.21 7.69
N TYR A 186 -15.26 -8.79 8.40
CA TYR A 186 -15.14 -8.39 9.80
C TYR A 186 -14.85 -9.58 10.72
N LEU A 187 -15.45 -10.73 10.44
CA LEU A 187 -15.15 -11.98 11.15
C LEU A 187 -13.67 -12.36 10.98
N ALA A 188 -13.20 -12.50 9.73
CA ALA A 188 -11.82 -12.87 9.43
C ALA A 188 -10.81 -11.92 10.10
N SER A 189 -11.09 -10.61 10.03
CA SER A 189 -10.28 -9.60 10.72
C SER A 189 -10.24 -9.84 12.22
N SER A 190 -11.40 -10.03 12.85
CA SER A 190 -11.48 -10.23 14.30
C SER A 190 -10.78 -11.49 14.80
N LEU A 191 -10.83 -12.57 14.02
CA LEU A 191 -10.13 -13.82 14.32
C LEU A 191 -8.62 -13.59 14.29
N CYS A 192 -8.09 -12.93 13.25
CA CYS A 192 -6.68 -12.58 13.18
C CYS A 192 -6.24 -11.66 14.34
N TYR A 193 -7.03 -10.63 14.68
CA TYR A 193 -6.71 -9.73 15.79
C TYR A 193 -6.90 -10.37 17.18
N GLY A 194 -7.72 -11.41 17.28
CA GLY A 194 -7.97 -12.18 18.49
C GLY A 194 -6.93 -13.27 18.76
N GLY A 195 -5.94 -13.44 17.88
CA GLY A 195 -4.92 -14.49 17.98
C GLY A 195 -5.33 -15.83 17.32
N GLN A 196 -6.55 -15.95 16.83
CA GLN A 196 -7.02 -17.11 16.04
C GLN A 196 -6.62 -16.94 14.57
N VAL A 197 -5.31 -16.77 14.33
CA VAL A 197 -4.76 -16.37 13.03
C VAL A 197 -5.06 -17.39 11.94
N GLU A 198 -4.92 -18.68 12.24
CA GLU A 198 -5.16 -19.76 11.28
C GLU A 198 -6.61 -19.76 10.78
N GLU A 199 -7.59 -19.63 11.67
CA GLU A 199 -9.01 -19.57 11.33
C GLU A 199 -9.33 -18.32 10.50
N GLY A 200 -8.77 -17.17 10.88
CA GLY A 200 -8.94 -15.93 10.14
C GLY A 200 -8.37 -16.01 8.71
N ILE A 201 -7.21 -16.63 8.54
CA ILE A 201 -6.58 -16.86 7.23
C ILE A 201 -7.41 -17.83 6.38
N LYS A 202 -7.94 -18.91 6.97
CA LYS A 202 -8.84 -19.85 6.27
C LYS A 202 -10.10 -19.16 5.76
N GLU A 203 -10.70 -18.28 6.56
CA GLU A 203 -11.88 -17.50 6.12
C GLU A 203 -11.52 -16.53 4.99
N LEU A 204 -10.35 -15.87 5.04
CA LEU A 204 -9.89 -15.03 3.93
C LEU A 204 -9.70 -15.85 2.65
N GLN A 205 -9.08 -17.02 2.74
CA GLN A 205 -8.86 -17.89 1.58
C GLN A 205 -10.19 -18.33 0.97
N PHE A 206 -11.16 -18.71 1.81
CA PHE A 206 -12.51 -19.01 1.37
C PHE A 206 -13.13 -17.84 0.60
N LEU A 207 -12.98 -16.62 1.10
CA LEU A 207 -13.50 -15.40 0.45
C LEU A 207 -12.84 -15.13 -0.91
N TYR A 208 -11.54 -15.36 -1.05
CA TYR A 208 -10.85 -15.24 -2.35
C TYR A 208 -11.34 -16.27 -3.37
N ARG A 209 -11.62 -17.51 -2.93
CA ARG A 209 -12.12 -18.58 -3.81
C ARG A 209 -13.56 -18.32 -4.27
N GLN A 210 -14.44 -17.91 -3.35
CA GLN A 210 -15.87 -17.72 -3.65
C GLN A 210 -16.15 -16.44 -4.43
N HIS A 211 -15.41 -15.36 -4.16
CA HIS A 211 -15.71 -14.04 -4.72
C HIS A 211 -14.48 -13.43 -5.38
N PRO A 212 -13.99 -14.03 -6.48
CA PRO A 212 -12.82 -13.51 -7.16
C PRO A 212 -13.05 -12.05 -7.58
N GLN A 213 -14.25 -11.64 -8.00
CA GLN A 213 -14.48 -10.27 -8.52
C GLN A 213 -14.54 -9.16 -7.45
N GLU A 214 -14.80 -9.46 -6.17
CA GLU A 214 -14.98 -8.46 -5.10
C GLU A 214 -13.64 -7.98 -4.50
N HIS A 215 -12.75 -7.55 -5.37
CA HIS A 215 -11.35 -7.38 -5.00
C HIS A 215 -11.07 -6.24 -4.03
N LYS A 216 -11.81 -5.12 -4.05
CA LYS A 216 -11.33 -3.90 -3.38
C LYS A 216 -11.36 -4.01 -1.86
N LYS A 217 -12.52 -4.29 -1.27
CA LYS A 217 -12.67 -4.39 0.19
C LYS A 217 -11.91 -5.58 0.76
N LEU A 218 -11.98 -6.74 0.08
CA LEU A 218 -11.21 -7.92 0.47
C LEU A 218 -9.70 -7.65 0.47
N ARG A 219 -9.19 -6.96 -0.57
CA ARG A 219 -7.79 -6.53 -0.65
C ARG A 219 -7.43 -5.58 0.47
N ASP A 220 -8.25 -4.57 0.76
CA ASP A 220 -7.98 -3.61 1.83
C ASP A 220 -7.90 -4.30 3.20
N THR A 221 -8.84 -5.22 3.48
CA THR A 221 -8.83 -6.04 4.69
C THR A 221 -7.61 -6.97 4.74
N THR A 222 -7.28 -7.65 3.64
CA THR A 222 -6.12 -8.54 3.57
C THR A 222 -4.83 -7.76 3.77
N ASN A 223 -4.72 -6.56 3.19
CA ASN A 223 -3.56 -5.70 3.36
C ASN A 223 -3.33 -5.32 4.83
N PHE A 224 -4.42 -4.97 5.53
CA PHE A 224 -4.38 -4.60 6.93
C PHE A 224 -3.99 -5.79 7.82
N ILE A 225 -4.52 -6.98 7.53
CA ILE A 225 -4.20 -8.23 8.25
C ILE A 225 -2.74 -8.63 8.02
N ILE A 226 -2.26 -8.65 6.77
CA ILE A 226 -0.86 -8.95 6.45
C ILE A 226 0.07 -7.98 7.19
N TYR A 227 -0.22 -6.68 7.12
CA TYR A 227 0.59 -5.68 7.81
C TYR A 227 0.62 -5.92 9.33
N HIS A 228 -0.52 -6.23 9.93
CA HIS A 228 -0.59 -6.51 11.37
C HIS A 228 0.23 -7.75 11.74
N LEU A 229 0.01 -8.86 11.04
CA LEU A 229 0.65 -10.14 11.35
C LEU A 229 2.16 -10.08 11.20
N ILE A 230 2.68 -9.47 10.12
CA ILE A 230 4.13 -9.33 9.93
C ILE A 230 4.75 -8.42 11.01
N ASN A 231 4.06 -7.36 11.43
CA ASN A 231 4.56 -6.47 12.48
C ASN A 231 4.50 -7.07 13.89
N THR A 232 3.81 -8.20 14.11
CA THR A 232 3.91 -8.94 15.38
C THR A 232 5.31 -9.55 15.57
N GLY A 233 6.07 -9.75 14.49
CA GLY A 233 7.42 -10.30 14.52
C GLY A 233 7.50 -11.80 14.88
N GLN A 234 6.36 -12.51 14.87
CA GLN A 234 6.30 -13.95 15.12
C GLN A 234 6.50 -14.73 13.81
N GLU A 235 7.49 -15.63 13.79
CA GLU A 235 7.84 -16.41 12.58
C GLU A 235 6.70 -17.32 12.11
N GLU A 236 5.91 -17.87 13.03
CA GLU A 236 4.75 -18.70 12.70
C GLU A 236 3.72 -17.90 11.88
N HIS A 237 3.44 -16.65 12.28
CA HIS A 237 2.54 -15.77 11.54
C HIS A 237 3.11 -15.40 10.17
N GLU A 238 4.42 -15.14 10.07
CA GLU A 238 5.11 -14.85 8.81
C GLU A 238 4.95 -16.03 7.82
N GLN A 239 5.14 -17.26 8.29
CA GLN A 239 5.01 -18.47 7.48
C GLN A 239 3.55 -18.74 7.08
N MET A 240 2.59 -18.56 8.00
CA MET A 240 1.17 -18.71 7.68
C MET A 240 0.73 -17.71 6.60
N VAL A 241 1.15 -16.45 6.71
CA VAL A 241 0.84 -15.42 5.71
C VAL A 241 1.50 -15.74 4.37
N LEU A 242 2.75 -16.21 4.36
CA LEU A 242 3.42 -16.63 3.13
C LEU A 242 2.66 -17.79 2.44
N ASN A 243 2.28 -18.82 3.19
CA ASN A 243 1.53 -19.96 2.65
C ASN A 243 0.18 -19.51 2.09
N PHE A 244 -0.55 -18.66 2.81
CA PHE A 244 -1.81 -18.07 2.35
C PHE A 244 -1.65 -17.32 1.03
N VAL A 245 -0.63 -16.46 0.95
CA VAL A 245 -0.34 -15.67 -0.25
C VAL A 245 -0.05 -16.56 -1.45
N LYS A 246 0.75 -17.62 -1.25
CA LYS A 246 1.09 -18.58 -2.32
C LYS A 246 -0.15 -19.31 -2.81
N GLN A 247 -0.97 -19.82 -1.89
CA GLN A 247 -2.22 -20.50 -2.23
C GLN A 247 -3.19 -19.60 -3.01
N VAL A 248 -3.37 -18.34 -2.58
CA VAL A 248 -4.23 -17.40 -3.32
C VAL A 248 -3.66 -17.05 -4.69
N ALA A 249 -2.33 -16.94 -4.81
CA ALA A 249 -1.68 -16.70 -6.08
C ALA A 249 -1.84 -17.88 -7.06
N GLU A 250 -1.70 -19.11 -6.58
CA GLU A 250 -1.75 -20.34 -7.38
C GLU A 250 -3.18 -20.73 -7.74
N GLU A 251 -4.10 -20.74 -6.78
CA GLU A 251 -5.47 -21.23 -6.97
C GLU A 251 -6.39 -20.20 -7.62
N VAL A 252 -6.22 -18.92 -7.27
CA VAL A 252 -7.11 -17.83 -7.71
C VAL A 252 -6.44 -16.94 -8.77
N GLY A 253 -5.12 -17.05 -8.96
CA GLY A 253 -4.37 -16.17 -9.87
C GLY A 253 -4.23 -14.73 -9.35
N ASN A 254 -4.60 -14.46 -8.09
CA ASN A 254 -4.63 -13.10 -7.56
C ASN A 254 -3.33 -12.76 -6.83
N LEU A 255 -2.44 -12.04 -7.50
CA LEU A 255 -1.16 -11.59 -6.91
C LEU A 255 -1.27 -10.39 -5.97
N SER A 256 -2.48 -9.90 -5.65
CA SER A 256 -2.61 -8.72 -4.78
C SER A 256 -2.13 -8.96 -3.34
N PRO A 257 -2.45 -10.08 -2.68
CA PRO A 257 -1.88 -10.39 -1.36
C PRO A 257 -0.36 -10.53 -1.41
N ALA A 258 0.18 -11.16 -2.47
CA ALA A 258 1.62 -11.30 -2.69
C ALA A 258 2.33 -9.95 -2.80
N LEU A 259 1.76 -9.03 -3.57
CA LEU A 259 2.28 -7.67 -3.70
C LEU A 259 2.29 -6.94 -2.35
N THR A 260 1.28 -7.15 -1.51
CA THR A 260 1.23 -6.52 -0.19
C THR A 260 2.23 -7.13 0.77
N LEU A 261 2.32 -8.46 0.83
CA LEU A 261 3.33 -9.16 1.63
C LEU A 261 4.73 -8.70 1.21
N TRP A 262 5.01 -8.64 -0.09
CA TRP A 262 6.27 -8.12 -0.61
C TRP A 262 6.56 -6.71 -0.09
N ARG A 263 5.59 -5.78 -0.16
CA ARG A 263 5.82 -4.39 0.28
C ARG A 263 6.16 -4.29 1.76
N VAL A 264 5.49 -5.07 2.60
CA VAL A 264 5.71 -5.05 4.06
C VAL A 264 7.05 -5.69 4.40
N THR A 265 7.39 -6.80 3.77
CA THR A 265 8.60 -7.57 4.04
C THR A 265 9.86 -6.93 3.45
N PHE A 266 9.76 -6.34 2.25
CA PHE A 266 10.87 -5.69 1.55
C PHE A 266 11.41 -4.48 2.32
N CYS A 267 10.54 -3.64 2.88
CA CYS A 267 10.96 -2.48 3.68
C CYS A 267 11.36 -2.85 5.12
N SER A 268 11.28 -4.11 5.51
CA SER A 268 11.60 -4.51 6.88
C SER A 268 13.10 -4.38 7.16
N PRO A 269 13.50 -3.99 8.39
CA PRO A 269 14.88 -4.07 8.84
C PRO A 269 15.32 -5.53 9.11
N LEU A 270 14.38 -6.47 9.25
CA LEU A 270 14.70 -7.87 9.54
C LEU A 270 15.12 -8.62 8.27
N TYR A 271 16.33 -9.17 8.26
CA TYR A 271 16.89 -9.90 7.12
C TYR A 271 16.02 -11.08 6.68
N ARG A 272 15.43 -11.85 7.61
CA ARG A 272 14.53 -12.98 7.26
C ARG A 272 13.31 -12.53 6.45
N LEU A 273 12.75 -11.36 6.75
CA LEU A 273 11.63 -10.80 6.00
C LEU A 273 12.09 -10.33 4.62
N GLN A 274 13.29 -9.76 4.51
CA GLN A 274 13.87 -9.40 3.22
C GLN A 274 14.02 -10.63 2.32
N GLN A 275 14.44 -11.77 2.86
CA GLN A 275 14.51 -13.03 2.11
C GLN A 275 13.14 -13.51 1.61
N ILE A 276 12.07 -13.33 2.39
CA ILE A 276 10.69 -13.60 1.94
C ILE A 276 10.33 -12.68 0.75
N SER A 277 10.69 -11.41 0.81
CA SER A 277 10.42 -10.49 -0.30
C SER A 277 11.16 -10.88 -1.58
N GLU A 278 12.41 -11.34 -1.47
CA GLU A 278 13.20 -11.80 -2.62
C GLU A 278 12.66 -13.11 -3.20
N SER A 279 12.25 -14.06 -2.36
CA SER A 279 11.68 -15.33 -2.81
C SER A 279 10.38 -15.12 -3.57
N LEU A 280 9.51 -14.22 -3.10
CA LEU A 280 8.26 -13.87 -3.79
C LEU A 280 8.49 -13.34 -5.22
N LEU A 281 9.55 -12.53 -5.44
CA LEU A 281 9.87 -12.03 -6.79
C LEU A 281 10.45 -13.09 -7.71
N LYS A 282 11.21 -14.03 -7.16
CA LYS A 282 11.75 -15.16 -7.91
C LYS A 282 10.63 -16.12 -8.34
N GLU A 283 9.69 -16.38 -7.45
CA GLU A 283 8.57 -17.29 -7.70
C GLU A 283 7.50 -16.67 -8.62
N TYR A 284 7.17 -15.39 -8.42
CA TYR A 284 6.09 -14.72 -9.15
C TYR A 284 6.62 -13.53 -9.96
N SER A 285 7.25 -13.81 -11.11
CA SER A 285 7.80 -12.78 -12.01
C SER A 285 6.77 -11.73 -12.46
N ALA A 286 5.49 -12.11 -12.55
CA ALA A 286 4.39 -11.20 -12.85
C ALA A 286 4.17 -10.09 -11.78
N LEU A 287 4.73 -10.24 -10.57
CA LEU A 287 4.75 -9.17 -9.57
C LEU A 287 5.57 -7.96 -10.04
N ILE A 288 6.63 -8.17 -10.81
CA ILE A 288 7.53 -7.11 -11.29
C ILE A 288 6.73 -6.06 -12.09
N GLY A 289 5.83 -6.49 -12.97
CA GLY A 289 4.97 -5.58 -13.74
C GLY A 289 3.96 -4.81 -12.86
N LYS A 290 3.53 -5.38 -11.73
CA LYS A 290 2.65 -4.69 -10.77
C LYS A 290 3.42 -3.73 -9.86
N LEU A 291 4.68 -4.08 -9.55
CA LEU A 291 5.57 -3.27 -8.72
C LEU A 291 5.90 -1.96 -9.38
N ASP A 292 6.08 -1.97 -10.69
CA ASP A 292 6.45 -0.79 -11.47
C ASP A 292 5.59 0.44 -11.15
N ARG A 293 4.27 0.23 -11.06
CA ARG A 293 3.29 1.28 -10.71
C ARG A 293 3.33 1.71 -9.25
N LYS A 294 3.96 0.92 -8.37
CA LYS A 294 4.03 1.14 -6.92
C LYS A 294 5.38 1.67 -6.44
N ILE A 295 6.44 1.55 -7.25
CA ILE A 295 7.78 2.06 -6.93
C ILE A 295 7.77 3.55 -6.53
N PRO A 296 7.09 4.48 -7.22
CA PRO A 296 7.12 5.89 -6.84
C PRO A 296 6.55 6.14 -5.44
N GLY A 297 5.44 5.47 -5.09
CA GLY A 297 4.85 5.57 -3.77
C GLY A 297 5.72 4.93 -2.68
N LEU A 298 6.44 3.86 -3.02
CA LEU A 298 7.41 3.22 -2.12
C LEU A 298 8.61 4.12 -1.86
N LEU A 299 9.21 4.68 -2.92
CA LEU A 299 10.32 5.63 -2.83
C LEU A 299 9.94 6.85 -1.98
N ALA A 300 8.76 7.43 -2.21
CA ALA A 300 8.29 8.57 -1.44
C ALA A 300 8.18 8.24 0.06
N ARG A 301 7.61 7.06 0.39
CA ARG A 301 7.50 6.60 1.78
C ARG A 301 8.87 6.40 2.43
N VAL A 302 9.76 5.64 1.78
CA VAL A 302 11.09 5.34 2.34
C VAL A 302 11.94 6.60 2.49
N THR A 303 11.86 7.53 1.53
CA THR A 303 12.53 8.83 1.63
C THR A 303 12.01 9.65 2.81
N TRP A 304 10.71 9.57 3.11
CA TRP A 304 10.12 10.25 4.26
C TRP A 304 10.52 9.60 5.59
N GLU A 305 10.62 8.27 5.64
CA GLU A 305 11.11 7.52 6.80
C GLU A 305 12.62 7.73 7.05
N GLY A 306 13.36 8.18 6.03
CA GLY A 306 14.80 8.42 6.13
C GLY A 306 15.65 7.15 6.18
N ASP A 307 15.11 6.02 5.69
CA ASP A 307 15.81 4.74 5.67
C ASP A 307 16.70 4.62 4.41
N GLU A 308 17.99 4.93 4.58
CA GLU A 308 18.99 4.86 3.51
C GLU A 308 19.16 3.43 2.97
N GLU A 309 19.12 2.42 3.84
CA GLU A 309 19.32 1.03 3.45
C GLU A 309 18.15 0.52 2.62
N ALA A 310 16.92 0.92 2.95
CA ALA A 310 15.77 0.65 2.09
C ALA A 310 15.88 1.36 0.73
N LEU A 311 16.38 2.61 0.65
CA LEU A 311 16.61 3.28 -0.65
C LEU A 311 17.67 2.54 -1.49
N ARG A 312 18.76 2.10 -0.86
CA ARG A 312 19.82 1.29 -1.51
C ARG A 312 19.24 -0.03 -2.05
N ARG A 313 18.42 -0.72 -1.27
CA ARG A 313 17.71 -1.94 -1.71
C ARG A 313 16.74 -1.68 -2.85
N ILE A 314 15.99 -0.57 -2.83
CA ILE A 314 15.13 -0.18 -3.96
C ILE A 314 15.99 0.02 -5.20
N LEU A 315 17.10 0.76 -5.10
CA LEU A 315 17.98 0.98 -6.24
C LEU A 315 18.54 -0.35 -6.79
N GLN A 316 18.94 -1.27 -5.92
CA GLN A 316 19.35 -2.63 -6.31
C GLN A 316 18.26 -3.38 -7.07
N LEU A 317 17.02 -3.36 -6.55
CA LEU A 317 15.86 -3.97 -7.20
C LEU A 317 15.63 -3.38 -8.61
N LEU A 318 15.70 -2.06 -8.74
CA LEU A 318 15.51 -1.38 -10.02
C LEU A 318 16.59 -1.80 -11.03
N LEU A 319 17.85 -1.94 -10.59
CA LEU A 319 18.95 -2.38 -11.44
C LEU A 319 18.80 -3.84 -11.86
N GLN A 320 18.44 -4.73 -10.92
CA GLN A 320 18.25 -6.16 -11.17
C GLN A 320 17.15 -6.41 -12.21
N HIS A 321 16.08 -5.61 -12.19
CA HIS A 321 14.94 -5.75 -13.10
C HIS A 321 14.92 -4.73 -14.24
N GLN A 322 16.01 -3.98 -14.45
CA GLN A 322 16.17 -3.01 -15.53
C GLN A 322 15.04 -1.95 -15.61
N MET A 323 14.54 -1.49 -14.45
CA MET A 323 13.48 -0.48 -14.34
C MET A 323 14.04 0.95 -14.51
N THR A 324 14.59 1.23 -15.69
CA THR A 324 15.39 2.44 -15.98
C THR A 324 14.66 3.76 -15.72
N HIS A 325 13.35 3.79 -15.94
CA HIS A 325 12.55 5.00 -15.77
C HIS A 325 12.45 5.47 -14.31
N HIS A 326 12.67 4.59 -13.33
CA HIS A 326 12.69 4.96 -11.91
C HIS A 326 14.08 5.34 -11.39
N TYR A 327 15.17 5.12 -12.15
CA TYR A 327 16.53 5.37 -11.69
C TYR A 327 16.73 6.81 -11.23
N HIS A 328 16.21 7.77 -11.99
CA HIS A 328 16.34 9.19 -11.66
C HIS A 328 15.67 9.54 -10.31
N VAL A 329 14.49 8.97 -10.02
CA VAL A 329 13.77 9.22 -8.76
C VAL A 329 14.53 8.61 -7.59
N ALA A 330 14.96 7.35 -7.72
CA ALA A 330 15.64 6.63 -6.66
C ALA A 330 17.01 7.25 -6.32
N ILE A 331 17.83 7.54 -7.34
CA ILE A 331 19.15 8.16 -7.14
C ILE A 331 19.01 9.57 -6.56
N THR A 332 18.02 10.35 -7.01
CA THR A 332 17.75 11.69 -6.46
C THR A 332 17.34 11.61 -4.99
N ALA A 333 16.47 10.65 -4.63
CA ALA A 333 16.05 10.43 -3.26
C ALA A 333 17.22 10.04 -2.34
N LEU A 334 18.07 9.11 -2.79
CA LEU A 334 19.24 8.67 -2.05
C LEU A 334 20.26 9.80 -1.85
N LEU A 335 20.58 10.53 -2.92
CA LEU A 335 21.51 11.66 -2.85
C LEU A 335 20.99 12.75 -1.92
N LYS A 336 19.68 13.04 -1.98
CA LYS A 336 19.03 14.00 -1.08
C LYS A 336 19.19 13.58 0.38
N LEU A 337 18.89 12.32 0.70
CA LEU A 337 19.00 11.80 2.06
C LEU A 337 20.44 11.87 2.57
N GLN A 338 21.42 11.44 1.77
CA GLN A 338 22.84 11.49 2.13
C GLN A 338 23.33 12.93 2.35
N CYS A 339 22.87 13.88 1.53
CA CYS A 339 23.16 15.30 1.75
C CYS A 339 22.54 15.82 3.05
N ASP A 340 21.29 15.43 3.35
CA ASP A 340 20.59 15.84 4.57
C ASP A 340 21.25 15.23 5.84
N LEU A 341 21.85 14.04 5.72
CA LEU A 341 22.62 13.37 6.79
C LEU A 341 24.07 13.87 6.91
N GLY A 342 24.56 14.68 5.97
CA GLY A 342 25.96 15.12 5.94
C GLY A 342 26.95 14.03 5.49
N ASP A 343 26.49 12.95 4.86
CA ASP A 343 27.36 11.89 4.34
C ASP A 343 27.94 12.28 2.98
N LEU A 344 29.07 12.99 3.03
CA LEU A 344 29.81 13.40 1.84
C LEU A 344 30.35 12.22 1.03
N SER A 345 30.72 11.11 1.68
CA SER A 345 31.29 9.95 0.97
C SER A 345 30.21 9.25 0.17
N GLY A 346 29.06 8.96 0.80
CA GLY A 346 27.91 8.38 0.13
C GLY A 346 27.39 9.28 -0.99
N ALA A 347 27.30 10.59 -0.75
CA ALA A 347 26.84 11.53 -1.77
C ALA A 347 27.77 11.60 -3.00
N ASP A 348 29.09 11.56 -2.81
CA ASP A 348 30.07 11.52 -3.91
C ASP A 348 29.99 10.20 -4.70
N GLU A 349 29.80 9.07 -4.02
CA GLU A 349 29.59 7.76 -4.67
C GLU A 349 28.30 7.72 -5.47
N THR A 350 27.18 8.19 -4.90
CA THR A 350 25.87 8.27 -5.58
C THR A 350 25.95 9.20 -6.79
N LEU A 351 26.69 10.30 -6.70
CA LEU A 351 26.91 11.20 -7.83
C LEU A 351 27.69 10.52 -8.95
N LYS A 352 28.83 9.88 -8.65
CA LYS A 352 29.61 9.14 -9.66
C LYS A 352 28.77 8.03 -10.30
N PHE A 353 27.98 7.34 -9.50
CA PHE A 353 27.05 6.32 -9.97
C PHE A 353 26.01 6.90 -10.94
N SER A 354 25.42 8.05 -10.62
CA SER A 354 24.47 8.74 -11.50
C SER A 354 25.07 9.11 -12.86
N GLN A 355 26.33 9.58 -12.87
CA GLN A 355 27.07 9.92 -14.08
C GLN A 355 27.36 8.67 -14.92
N HIS A 356 27.79 7.60 -14.27
CA HIS A 356 28.06 6.32 -14.93
C HIS A 356 26.80 5.74 -15.60
N MET A 357 25.65 5.85 -14.94
CA MET A 357 24.36 5.40 -15.46
C MET A 357 23.71 6.37 -16.46
N GLY A 358 24.34 7.53 -16.74
CA GLY A 358 23.77 8.55 -17.62
C GLY A 358 22.49 9.19 -17.09
N VAL A 359 22.25 9.11 -15.77
CA VAL A 359 21.03 9.62 -15.14
C VAL A 359 21.20 11.10 -14.86
N ILE A 360 20.32 11.91 -15.46
CA ILE A 360 20.33 13.37 -15.27
C ILE A 360 19.68 13.71 -13.93
N LEU A 361 20.47 14.28 -13.02
CA LEU A 361 20.00 14.75 -11.72
C LEU A 361 19.28 16.10 -11.84
N PRO A 362 18.22 16.35 -11.05
CA PRO A 362 17.58 17.65 -11.00
C PRO A 362 18.49 18.70 -10.36
N ALA A 363 18.39 19.94 -10.84
CA ALA A 363 19.22 21.05 -10.34
C ALA A 363 19.11 21.27 -8.82
N ALA A 364 17.96 20.95 -8.22
CA ALA A 364 17.76 21.00 -6.77
C ALA A 364 18.68 20.02 -6.02
N ALA A 365 18.85 18.78 -6.53
CA ALA A 365 19.72 17.79 -5.92
C ALA A 365 21.20 18.17 -6.07
N VAL A 366 21.58 18.68 -7.26
CA VAL A 366 22.92 19.22 -7.50
C VAL A 366 23.23 20.40 -6.58
N GLY A 367 22.24 21.29 -6.36
CA GLY A 367 22.35 22.41 -5.42
C GLY A 367 22.61 21.95 -3.98
N ARG A 368 21.95 20.89 -3.52
CA ARG A 368 22.19 20.30 -2.20
C ARG A 368 23.59 19.72 -2.08
N MET A 369 24.07 18.99 -3.10
CA MET A 369 25.44 18.46 -3.12
C MET A 369 26.49 19.58 -3.07
N LEU A 370 26.28 20.69 -3.78
CA LEU A 370 27.16 21.87 -3.68
C LEU A 370 27.18 22.49 -2.29
N ALA A 371 26.01 22.58 -1.64
CA ALA A 371 25.91 23.08 -0.28
C ALA A 371 26.69 22.19 0.70
N LEU A 372 26.57 20.87 0.55
CA LEU A 372 27.33 19.90 1.33
C LEU A 372 28.85 20.06 1.11
N LEU A 373 29.30 20.17 -0.15
CA LEU A 373 30.71 20.39 -0.47
C LEU A 373 31.25 21.69 0.16
N ALA A 374 30.46 22.77 0.10
CA ALA A 374 30.82 24.04 0.72
C ALA A 374 30.92 23.93 2.25
N GLN A 375 29.99 23.22 2.89
CA GLN A 375 30.01 22.95 4.33
C GLN A 375 31.30 22.21 4.75
N HIS A 376 31.75 21.25 3.93
CA HIS A 376 33.00 20.51 4.14
C HIS A 376 34.25 21.22 3.59
N ARG A 377 34.13 22.46 3.10
CA ARG A 377 35.22 23.25 2.50
C ARG A 377 35.95 22.54 1.35
N ARG A 378 35.23 21.72 0.57
CA ARG A 378 35.76 21.06 -0.62
C ARG A 378 35.42 21.86 -1.89
N PRO A 379 36.36 21.96 -2.86
CA PRO A 379 36.07 22.62 -4.12
C PRO A 379 35.01 21.82 -4.91
N ALA A 380 34.10 22.54 -5.57
CA ALA A 380 33.08 21.93 -6.41
C ALA A 380 33.71 21.39 -7.71
N PRO A 381 33.52 20.11 -8.07
CA PRO A 381 33.98 19.58 -9.34
C PRO A 381 33.36 20.33 -10.52
N LEU A 382 34.16 20.67 -11.54
CA LEU A 382 33.67 21.37 -12.74
C LEU A 382 32.52 20.62 -13.43
N ALA A 383 32.57 19.28 -13.45
CA ALA A 383 31.50 18.46 -14.00
C ALA A 383 30.16 18.69 -13.28
N LEU A 384 30.18 18.90 -11.96
CA LEU A 384 28.99 19.17 -11.18
C LEU A 384 28.45 20.59 -11.44
N LEU A 385 29.35 21.57 -11.55
CA LEU A 385 28.97 22.93 -11.95
C LEU A 385 28.38 22.95 -13.36
N ALA A 386 28.95 22.20 -14.30
CA ALA A 386 28.42 22.06 -15.64
C ALA A 386 27.01 21.44 -15.63
N LEU A 387 26.70 20.52 -14.72
CA LEU A 387 25.33 20.00 -14.55
C LEU A 387 24.35 21.06 -14.02
N LYS A 388 24.77 21.89 -13.06
CA LYS A 388 23.91 22.95 -12.50
C LYS A 388 23.65 24.09 -13.49
N TYR A 389 24.68 24.51 -14.22
CA TYR A 389 24.65 25.65 -15.13
C TYR A 389 24.48 25.24 -16.59
N ARG A 390 24.13 23.98 -16.86
CA ARG A 390 23.87 23.53 -18.23
C ARG A 390 22.75 24.41 -18.79
N PRO A 391 22.98 25.16 -19.88
CA PRO A 391 21.92 25.95 -20.49
C PRO A 391 20.79 24.99 -20.81
N ARG A 392 19.60 25.22 -20.23
CA ARG A 392 18.41 24.49 -20.63
C ARG A 392 18.28 24.70 -22.13
N PRO A 393 18.19 23.65 -22.96
CA PRO A 393 17.83 23.85 -24.35
C PRO A 393 16.55 24.69 -24.34
N ALA A 394 16.57 25.81 -25.05
CA ALA A 394 15.43 26.70 -25.11
C ALA A 394 14.24 25.85 -25.57
N ILE A 395 13.34 25.52 -24.64
CA ILE A 395 12.10 24.83 -25.00
C ILE A 395 11.41 25.84 -25.91
N PRO A 396 11.21 25.52 -27.21
CA PRO A 396 10.52 26.44 -28.10
C PRO A 396 9.19 26.76 -27.44
N SER A 397 9.04 28.01 -27.01
CA SER A 397 7.80 28.47 -26.44
C SER A 397 6.72 28.21 -27.48
N PRO A 398 5.60 27.55 -27.13
CA PRO A 398 4.53 27.36 -28.08
C PRO A 398 4.17 28.73 -28.67
N PRO A 399 4.00 28.84 -30.00
CA PRO A 399 3.74 30.13 -30.63
C PRO A 399 2.57 30.80 -29.93
N LYS A 400 2.75 32.04 -29.48
CA LYS A 400 1.75 32.81 -28.71
C LYS A 400 0.47 33.12 -29.51
N TYR A 401 0.39 32.68 -30.76
CA TYR A 401 -0.73 32.93 -31.65
C TYR A 401 -1.71 31.75 -31.58
N LYS A 402 -2.85 31.98 -30.92
CA LYS A 402 -4.07 31.20 -31.16
C LYS A 402 -4.60 31.64 -32.52
N TYR A 403 -4.45 30.81 -33.55
CA TYR A 403 -5.27 30.97 -34.75
C TYR A 403 -6.73 30.73 -34.34
N LYS A 404 -7.56 31.76 -34.49
CA LYS A 404 -9.02 31.58 -34.54
C LYS A 404 -9.31 31.06 -35.94
N PHE A 405 -9.71 29.79 -36.04
CA PHE A 405 -10.40 29.27 -37.21
C PHE A 405 -11.90 29.44 -37.01
#